data_AF-A0A7S0TBX1-F1
#
_entry.id   AF-A0A7S0TBX1-F1
#
_cell.length_a   1.000
_cell.length_b   1.000
_cell.length_c   1.000
_cell.angle_alpha   90.00
_cell.angle_beta   90.00
_cell.angle_gamma   90.00
#
_symmetry.space_group_name_H-M   'P 1'
#
loop_
_entity.id
_entity.type
_entity.pdbx_description
1 polymer ?
#
loop_
_entity_poly.entity_id
_entity_poly.type
_entity_poly.pdbx_seq_one_letter_code
_entity_poly.pdbx_strand_id
1 'polypeptide(L)'
;IGEICAIFFATLLGFPEPLTAMHLLWVNLVTDGPPATALGFNPPSPNSMKESPRPSNEPIMTKWLLIRYLLTGLYVGIATIGVFAQHYLRQGISLRQLSKWSNCGNGWMPPPLTLFTSTKNICSSLFRDVGRQLPQTLSLTTLVCMEMLKALSAVSVNDSLLRVAPWRNRWLLLGVAGPFLLHLAVLYSSSLGFPGFGKAFGMIPLTKEDWKTVLLWSSPILLVDEILKFVGRRVQSKQKAADAAIQ
;
A
#
# COMPACT_ATOMS: atom_id res chain seq x y z
N ILE A 1 1.75 -8.76 -4.21
CA ILE A 1 1.69 -9.50 -2.91
C ILE A 1 0.86 -8.72 -1.89
N GLY A 2 1.16 -7.44 -1.64
CA GLY A 2 0.42 -6.64 -0.64
C GLY A 2 -1.10 -6.58 -0.86
N GLU A 3 -1.53 -6.38 -2.10
CA GLU A 3 -2.96 -6.38 -2.48
C GLU A 3 -3.66 -7.71 -2.15
N ILE A 4 -3.04 -8.83 -2.51
CA ILE A 4 -3.55 -10.18 -2.22
C ILE A 4 -3.65 -10.39 -0.71
N CYS A 5 -2.64 -9.95 0.05
CA CYS A 5 -2.68 -9.98 1.51
C CYS A 5 -3.83 -9.12 2.05
N ALA A 6 -4.06 -7.92 1.52
CA ALA A 6 -5.17 -7.05 1.94
C ALA A 6 -6.53 -7.73 1.71
N ILE A 7 -6.74 -8.38 0.57
CA ILE A 7 -7.99 -9.09 0.30
C ILE A 7 -8.13 -10.31 1.22
N PHE A 8 -7.05 -11.09 1.36
CA PHE A 8 -7.01 -12.29 2.20
C PHE A 8 -7.30 -12.00 3.67
N PHE A 9 -6.69 -10.97 4.26
CA PHE A 9 -6.94 -10.62 5.65
C PHE A 9 -8.31 -9.99 5.85
N ALA A 10 -8.82 -9.23 4.87
CA ALA A 10 -10.17 -8.67 4.95
C ALA A 10 -11.23 -9.78 4.98
N THR A 11 -11.09 -10.79 4.12
CA THR A 11 -12.00 -11.94 4.11
C THR A 11 -11.85 -12.82 5.34
N LEU A 12 -10.62 -13.04 5.82
CA LEU A 12 -10.35 -13.80 7.04
C LEU A 12 -10.98 -13.14 8.29
N LEU A 13 -10.95 -11.81 8.37
CA LEU A 13 -11.55 -11.05 9.47
C LEU A 13 -13.06 -10.80 9.30
N GLY A 14 -13.64 -11.19 8.15
CA GLY A 14 -15.05 -10.96 7.82
C GLY A 14 -15.40 -9.49 7.61
N PHE A 15 -14.43 -8.65 7.24
CA PHE A 15 -14.68 -7.23 7.01
C PHE A 15 -15.38 -6.98 5.67
N PRO A 16 -16.10 -5.85 5.54
CA PRO A 16 -16.58 -5.41 4.23
C PRO A 16 -15.38 -5.16 3.29
N GLU A 17 -15.60 -5.32 1.99
CA GLU A 17 -14.55 -5.21 0.96
C GLU A 17 -13.84 -3.84 1.03
N PRO A 18 -12.54 -3.80 1.41
CA PRO A 18 -11.82 -2.54 1.60
C PRO A 18 -11.36 -1.92 0.27
N LEU A 19 -11.18 -2.74 -0.77
CA LEU A 19 -10.75 -2.33 -2.11
C LEU A 19 -11.60 -3.05 -3.14
N THR A 20 -12.16 -2.31 -4.09
CA THR A 20 -12.93 -2.89 -5.19
C THR A 20 -12.02 -3.41 -6.30
N ALA A 21 -12.53 -4.28 -7.17
CA ALA A 21 -11.79 -4.73 -8.36
C ALA A 21 -11.31 -3.56 -9.25
N MET A 22 -12.09 -2.48 -9.35
CA MET A 22 -11.72 -1.29 -10.11
C MET A 22 -10.53 -0.55 -9.48
N HIS A 23 -10.47 -0.47 -8.15
CA HIS A 23 -9.33 0.11 -7.43
C HIS A 23 -8.04 -0.68 -7.68
N LEU A 24 -8.11 -2.01 -7.66
CA LEU A 24 -6.96 -2.87 -7.92
C LEU A 24 -6.47 -2.77 -9.37
N LEU A 25 -7.39 -2.66 -10.33
CA LEU A 25 -7.04 -2.44 -11.72
C LEU A 25 -6.30 -1.10 -11.90
N TRP A 26 -6.79 -0.05 -11.24
CA TRP A 26 -6.16 1.27 -11.26
C TRP A 26 -4.74 1.23 -10.69
N VAL A 27 -4.54 0.57 -9.55
CA VAL A 27 -3.21 0.47 -8.92
C VAL A 27 -2.22 -0.27 -9.83
N ASN A 28 -2.59 -1.48 -10.26
CA ASN A 28 -1.69 -2.32 -11.05
C ASN A 28 -1.38 -1.75 -12.45
N LEU A 29 -2.36 -1.12 -13.11
CA LEU A 29 -2.18 -0.63 -14.47
C LEU A 29 -1.57 0.78 -14.50
N VAL A 30 -2.08 1.69 -13.67
CA VAL A 30 -1.78 3.12 -13.78
C VAL A 30 -0.73 3.56 -12.78
N THR A 31 -0.80 3.10 -11.53
CA THR A 31 0.15 3.58 -10.51
C THR A 31 1.46 2.83 -10.51
N ASP A 32 1.45 1.51 -10.71
CA ASP A 32 2.66 0.68 -10.57
C ASP A 32 3.47 0.54 -11.87
N GLY A 33 2.83 0.70 -13.02
CA GLY A 33 3.48 0.63 -14.34
C GLY A 33 4.60 1.67 -14.53
N PRO A 34 4.35 2.98 -14.31
CA PRO A 34 5.34 4.01 -14.53
C PRO A 34 6.59 3.92 -13.63
N PRO A 35 6.50 3.65 -12.32
CA PRO A 35 7.69 3.39 -11.50
C PRO A 35 8.45 2.14 -11.95
N ALA A 36 7.75 1.05 -12.32
CA ALA A 36 8.38 -0.19 -12.78
C ALA A 36 9.20 0.04 -14.07
N THR A 37 8.64 0.76 -15.04
CA THR A 37 9.37 1.14 -16.26
C THR A 37 10.53 2.09 -15.96
N ALA A 38 10.35 3.03 -15.03
CA ALA A 38 11.38 3.98 -14.66
C ALA A 38 12.59 3.34 -13.95
N LEU A 39 12.39 2.24 -13.21
CA LEU A 39 13.47 1.44 -12.63
C LEU A 39 14.39 0.81 -13.70
N GLY A 40 13.89 0.62 -14.92
CA GLY A 40 14.69 0.18 -16.06
C GLY A 40 15.74 1.19 -16.51
N PHE A 41 15.58 2.47 -16.16
CA PHE A 41 16.54 3.54 -16.45
C PHE A 41 17.51 3.82 -15.30
N ASN A 42 17.64 2.91 -14.33
CA ASN A 42 18.62 3.05 -13.26
C ASN A 42 20.06 2.98 -13.82
N PRO A 43 20.97 3.83 -13.32
CA PRO A 43 22.37 3.79 -13.74
C PRO A 43 23.03 2.46 -13.31
N PRO A 44 23.96 1.91 -14.12
CA PRO A 44 24.66 0.70 -13.76
C PRO A 44 25.51 0.89 -12.49
N SER A 45 25.76 -0.21 -11.76
CA SER A 45 26.61 -0.15 -10.58
C SER A 45 28.07 0.11 -11.02
N PRO A 46 28.83 0.98 -10.33
CA PRO A 46 30.18 1.36 -10.75
C PRO A 46 31.17 0.18 -10.79
N ASN A 47 30.86 -0.92 -10.09
CA ASN A 47 31.66 -2.14 -10.06
C ASN A 47 31.05 -3.29 -10.87
N SER A 48 30.04 -3.05 -11.71
CA SER A 48 29.38 -4.11 -12.50
C SER A 48 30.37 -4.93 -13.33
N MET A 49 31.40 -4.29 -13.91
CA MET A 49 32.42 -4.96 -14.73
C MET A 49 33.53 -5.64 -13.91
N LYS A 50 33.59 -5.41 -12.60
CA LYS A 50 34.56 -6.06 -11.69
C LYS A 50 33.97 -7.28 -11.00
N GLU A 51 32.65 -7.44 -11.04
CA GLU A 51 31.96 -8.61 -10.53
C GLU A 51 32.07 -9.76 -11.55
N SER A 52 32.27 -10.99 -11.06
CA SER A 52 32.30 -12.17 -11.92
C SER A 52 30.94 -12.39 -12.58
N PRO A 53 30.88 -12.97 -13.80
CA PRO A 53 29.61 -13.31 -14.46
C PRO A 53 28.68 -14.11 -13.56
N ARG A 54 27.39 -13.76 -13.57
CA ARG A 54 26.37 -14.45 -12.77
C ARG A 54 26.23 -15.91 -13.24
N PRO A 55 26.29 -16.91 -12.35
CA PRO A 55 26.17 -18.31 -12.76
C PRO A 55 24.74 -18.61 -13.24
N SER A 56 24.60 -19.40 -14.30
CA SER A 56 23.29 -19.69 -14.95
C SER A 56 22.27 -20.37 -14.03
N ASN A 57 22.74 -21.03 -12.97
CA ASN A 57 21.89 -21.73 -12.00
C ASN A 57 21.47 -20.85 -10.81
N GLU A 58 21.87 -19.58 -10.76
CA GLU A 58 21.46 -18.70 -9.68
C GLU A 58 20.01 -18.24 -9.87
N PRO A 59 19.11 -18.48 -8.91
CA PRO A 59 17.73 -18.04 -9.03
C PRO A 59 17.64 -16.52 -8.99
N ILE A 60 16.78 -15.94 -9.83
CA ILE A 60 16.47 -14.50 -9.81
C ILE A 60 15.90 -14.10 -8.43
N MET A 61 15.06 -14.98 -7.85
CA MET A 61 14.48 -14.81 -6.53
C MET A 61 15.22 -15.66 -5.50
N THR A 62 16.12 -15.04 -4.72
CA THR A 62 16.79 -15.72 -3.60
C THR A 62 15.82 -15.93 -2.44
N LYS A 63 16.06 -16.93 -1.59
CA LYS A 63 15.20 -17.23 -0.41
C LYS A 63 15.01 -16.00 0.48
N TRP A 64 16.08 -15.23 0.70
CA TRP A 64 16.04 -14.00 1.46
C TRP A 64 15.17 -12.92 0.79
N LEU A 65 15.33 -12.73 -0.53
CA LEU A 65 14.56 -11.74 -1.28
C LEU A 65 13.05 -12.08 -1.26
N LEU A 66 12.70 -13.36 -1.36
CA LEU A 66 11.32 -13.83 -1.23
C LEU A 66 10.75 -13.50 0.15
N ILE A 67 11.46 -13.84 1.23
CA ILE A 67 11.02 -13.55 2.61
C ILE A 67 10.83 -12.04 2.80
N ARG A 68 11.77 -11.23 2.30
CA ARG A 68 11.65 -9.77 2.36
C ARG A 68 10.37 -9.26 1.69
N TYR A 69 10.09 -9.67 0.45
CA TYR A 69 8.89 -9.23 -0.25
C TYR A 69 7.60 -9.77 0.38
N LEU A 70 7.64 -10.96 0.97
CA LEU A 70 6.52 -11.52 1.73
C LEU A 70 6.22 -10.71 2.98
N LEU A 71 7.25 -10.33 3.77
CA LEU A 71 7.09 -9.49 4.95
C LEU A 71 6.61 -8.07 4.59
N THR A 72 7.17 -7.47 3.54
CA THR A 72 6.72 -6.16 3.05
C THR A 72 5.28 -6.23 2.55
N GLY A 73 4.90 -7.28 1.81
CA GLY A 73 3.54 -7.50 1.35
C GLY A 73 2.55 -7.70 2.50
N LEU A 74 2.92 -8.48 3.51
CA LEU A 74 2.15 -8.67 4.72
C LEU A 74 1.87 -7.34 5.43
N TYR A 75 2.90 -6.50 5.59
CA TYR A 75 2.75 -5.17 6.17
C TYR A 75 1.78 -4.29 5.35
N VAL A 76 1.93 -4.25 4.02
CA VAL A 76 1.03 -3.46 3.15
C VAL A 76 -0.42 -3.93 3.29
N GLY A 77 -0.65 -5.25 3.34
CA GLY A 77 -1.98 -5.82 3.54
C GLY A 77 -2.60 -5.41 4.88
N ILE A 78 -1.85 -5.56 5.97
CA ILE A 78 -2.29 -5.19 7.32
C ILE A 78 -2.54 -3.69 7.42
N ALA A 79 -1.65 -2.85 6.89
CA ALA A 79 -1.80 -1.40 6.94
C ALA A 79 -3.04 -0.92 6.16
N THR A 80 -3.31 -1.51 4.99
CA THR A 80 -4.48 -1.18 4.16
C THR A 80 -5.79 -1.46 4.91
N ILE A 81 -5.91 -2.64 5.53
CA ILE A 81 -7.07 -2.99 6.35
C ILE A 81 -7.09 -2.20 7.67
N GLY A 82 -5.93 -1.91 8.25
CA GLY A 82 -5.79 -1.16 9.49
C GLY A 82 -6.40 0.24 9.37
N VAL A 83 -6.10 0.94 8.27
CA VAL A 83 -6.72 2.24 7.95
C VAL A 83 -8.24 2.12 7.82
N PHE A 84 -8.71 1.11 7.09
CA PHE A 84 -10.15 0.83 6.92
C PHE A 84 -10.84 0.62 8.26
N ALA A 85 -10.31 -0.28 9.10
CA ALA A 85 -10.87 -0.61 10.41
C ALA A 85 -10.81 0.58 11.36
N GLN A 86 -9.71 1.34 11.35
CA GLN A 86 -9.55 2.52 12.19
C GLN A 86 -10.64 3.57 11.94
N HIS A 87 -11.06 3.75 10.69
CA HIS A 87 -12.15 4.67 10.36
C HIS A 87 -13.45 4.32 11.11
N TYR A 88 -13.83 3.04 11.10
CA TYR A 88 -15.03 2.58 11.82
C TYR A 88 -14.83 2.56 13.34
N LEU A 89 -13.63 2.24 13.83
CA LEU A 89 -13.33 2.29 15.26
C LEU A 89 -13.44 3.71 15.83
N ARG A 90 -13.02 4.73 15.08
CA ARG A 90 -13.20 6.15 15.46
C ARG A 90 -14.67 6.56 15.57
N GLN A 91 -15.56 5.88 14.85
CA GLN A 91 -17.01 6.07 14.94
C GLN A 91 -17.66 5.28 16.09
N GLY A 92 -16.86 4.59 16.92
CA GLY A 92 -17.35 3.81 18.06
C GLY A 92 -17.79 2.38 17.72
N ILE A 93 -17.50 1.89 16.51
CA ILE A 93 -17.83 0.52 16.11
C ILE A 93 -16.69 -0.41 16.50
N SER A 94 -16.97 -1.44 17.29
CA SER A 94 -15.95 -2.42 17.69
C SER A 94 -15.56 -3.37 16.54
N LEU A 95 -14.36 -3.95 16.60
CA LEU A 95 -13.88 -4.90 15.58
C LEU A 95 -14.80 -6.13 15.42
N ARG A 96 -15.42 -6.59 16.51
CA ARG A 96 -16.36 -7.74 16.47
C ARG A 96 -17.65 -7.38 15.75
N GLN A 97 -18.13 -6.15 15.91
CA GLN A 97 -19.29 -5.63 15.20
C GLN A 97 -18.97 -5.46 13.71
N LEU A 98 -17.79 -4.91 13.38
CA LEU A 98 -17.33 -4.76 12.01
C LEU A 98 -17.17 -6.11 11.28
N SER A 99 -16.68 -7.14 11.95
CA SER A 99 -16.60 -8.51 11.41
C SER A 99 -17.99 -9.12 11.13
N LYS A 100 -19.01 -8.69 11.88
CA LYS A 100 -20.41 -9.09 11.69
C LYS A 100 -21.23 -8.01 10.99
N TRP A 101 -20.62 -7.25 10.07
CA TRP A 101 -21.29 -6.15 9.36
C TRP A 101 -22.51 -6.62 8.56
N SER A 102 -22.50 -7.85 8.03
CA SER A 102 -23.62 -8.43 7.27
C SER A 102 -24.91 -8.58 8.10
N ASN A 103 -24.78 -8.72 9.43
CA ASN A 103 -25.90 -8.86 10.37
C ASN A 103 -26.31 -7.53 11.02
N CYS A 104 -25.78 -6.39 10.53
CA CYS A 104 -26.16 -5.06 10.99
C CYS A 104 -27.67 -4.86 10.77
N GLY A 105 -28.39 -4.47 11.84
CA GLY A 105 -29.85 -4.27 11.83
C GLY A 105 -30.64 -5.38 12.53
N ASN A 106 -30.13 -6.63 12.52
CA ASN A 106 -30.78 -7.77 13.17
C ASN A 106 -30.04 -8.27 14.41
N GLY A 107 -28.72 -8.06 14.51
CA GLY A 107 -27.90 -8.56 15.63
C GLY A 107 -27.12 -7.49 16.39
N TRP A 108 -26.91 -6.31 15.79
CA TRP A 108 -26.32 -5.14 16.45
C TRP A 108 -26.67 -3.88 15.65
N MET A 109 -26.58 -2.73 16.33
CA MET A 109 -26.75 -1.40 15.73
C MET A 109 -25.56 -0.52 16.10
N PRO A 110 -25.08 0.34 15.19
CA PRO A 110 -24.04 1.31 15.50
C PRO A 110 -24.56 2.34 16.53
N PRO A 111 -23.68 2.94 17.34
CA PRO A 111 -24.06 4.00 18.26
C PRO A 111 -24.72 5.17 17.50
N PRO A 112 -25.64 5.92 18.14
CA PRO A 112 -26.31 7.04 17.52
C PRO A 112 -25.28 8.13 17.17
N LEU A 113 -24.92 8.21 15.88
CA LEU A 113 -24.21 9.35 15.32
C LEU A 113 -25.11 10.57 15.49
N THR A 114 -24.60 11.63 16.10
CA THR A 114 -25.31 12.80 16.64
C THR A 114 -26.06 13.68 15.60
N LEU A 115 -26.33 13.17 14.40
CA LEU A 115 -26.98 13.89 13.30
C LEU A 115 -28.08 13.12 12.55
N PHE A 116 -28.38 11.85 12.88
CA PHE A 116 -29.33 11.06 12.09
C PHE A 116 -30.46 10.43 12.91
N THR A 117 -31.63 11.08 12.89
CA THR A 117 -32.92 10.49 13.25
C THR A 117 -33.48 9.70 12.06
N SER A 118 -33.43 8.35 12.07
CA SER A 118 -34.46 7.40 11.58
C SER A 118 -33.88 5.98 11.37
N THR A 119 -34.57 4.97 11.90
CA THR A 119 -34.04 3.67 12.35
C THR A 119 -34.15 2.48 11.38
N LYS A 120 -34.45 2.67 10.08
CA LYS A 120 -34.56 1.53 9.13
C LYS A 120 -33.40 1.38 8.11
N ASN A 121 -32.62 2.43 7.83
CA ASN A 121 -31.65 2.42 6.71
C ASN A 121 -30.20 2.77 7.11
N ILE A 122 -29.87 2.78 8.40
CA ILE A 122 -28.53 3.20 8.88
C ILE A 122 -27.45 2.23 8.40
N CYS A 123 -27.66 0.92 8.54
CA CYS A 123 -26.68 -0.09 8.16
C CYS A 123 -26.37 -0.10 6.65
N SER A 124 -27.38 0.10 5.80
CA SER A 124 -27.16 0.19 4.35
C SER A 124 -26.39 1.46 3.99
N SER A 125 -26.76 2.59 4.60
CA SER A 125 -26.07 3.87 4.36
C SER A 125 -24.59 3.84 4.77
N LEU A 126 -24.26 3.11 5.84
CA LEU A 126 -22.91 3.01 6.39
C LEU A 126 -22.01 2.06 5.59
N PHE A 127 -22.49 0.86 5.26
CA PHE A 127 -21.66 -0.21 4.67
C PHE A 127 -21.87 -0.45 3.17
N ARG A 128 -23.00 -0.02 2.57
CA ARG A 128 -23.37 -0.36 1.18
C ARG A 128 -23.47 0.84 0.24
N ASP A 129 -23.98 1.96 0.72
CA ASP A 129 -24.26 3.13 -0.12
C ASP A 129 -23.08 4.11 -0.15
N VAL A 130 -23.28 5.35 0.29
CA VAL A 130 -22.26 6.41 0.29
C VAL A 130 -21.21 6.18 1.38
N GLY A 131 -21.58 5.54 2.50
CA GLY A 131 -20.70 5.36 3.66
C GLY A 131 -19.47 4.47 3.39
N ARG A 132 -19.53 3.55 2.42
CA ARG A 132 -18.38 2.70 2.08
C ARG A 132 -17.27 3.44 1.31
N GLN A 133 -17.62 4.52 0.62
CA GLN A 133 -16.72 5.19 -0.32
C GLN A 133 -15.52 5.82 0.39
N LEU A 134 -15.73 6.48 1.53
CA LEU A 134 -14.65 7.09 2.30
C LEU A 134 -13.61 6.08 2.82
N PRO A 135 -13.98 5.01 3.57
CA PRO A 135 -13.00 4.03 4.04
C PRO A 135 -12.33 3.24 2.92
N GLN A 136 -13.00 3.02 1.78
CA GLN A 136 -12.37 2.45 0.59
C GLN A 136 -11.37 3.43 -0.04
N THR A 137 -11.69 4.72 -0.11
CA THR A 137 -10.76 5.75 -0.61
C THR A 137 -9.54 5.91 0.30
N LEU A 138 -9.72 5.83 1.62
CA LEU A 138 -8.63 5.83 2.59
C LEU A 138 -7.69 4.63 2.38
N SER A 139 -8.27 3.43 2.20
CA SER A 139 -7.52 2.19 1.92
C SER A 139 -6.72 2.31 0.62
N LEU A 140 -7.38 2.73 -0.47
CA LEU A 140 -6.75 2.90 -1.78
C LEU A 140 -5.62 3.94 -1.73
N THR A 141 -5.86 5.10 -1.14
CA THR A 141 -4.86 6.18 -1.08
C THR A 141 -3.66 5.77 -0.23
N THR A 142 -3.88 5.00 0.84
CA THR A 142 -2.78 4.46 1.66
C THR A 142 -1.98 3.42 0.88
N LEU A 143 -2.65 2.53 0.14
CA LEU A 143 -1.99 1.54 -0.73
C LEU A 143 -1.12 2.24 -1.79
N VAL A 144 -1.69 3.17 -2.55
CA VAL A 144 -0.95 3.96 -3.57
C VAL A 144 0.23 4.69 -2.93
N CYS A 145 0.04 5.34 -1.78
CA CYS A 145 1.13 6.03 -1.08
C CYS A 145 2.25 5.06 -0.68
N MET A 146 1.92 3.87 -0.16
CA MET A 146 2.90 2.85 0.16
C MET A 146 3.63 2.31 -1.08
N GLU A 147 2.93 2.06 -2.19
CA GLU A 147 3.54 1.66 -3.47
C GLU A 147 4.56 2.69 -3.95
N MET A 148 4.20 3.98 -3.91
CA MET A 148 5.09 5.08 -4.30
C MET A 148 6.34 5.17 -3.41
N LEU A 149 6.17 5.01 -2.08
CA LEU A 149 7.30 5.01 -1.13
C LEU A 149 8.22 3.79 -1.32
N LYS A 150 7.65 2.62 -1.61
CA LYS A 150 8.43 1.41 -1.94
C LYS A 150 9.19 1.57 -3.25
N ALA A 151 8.59 2.20 -4.26
CA ALA A 151 9.24 2.45 -5.54
C ALA A 151 10.50 3.33 -5.37
N LEU A 152 10.45 4.35 -4.52
CA LEU A 152 11.64 5.14 -4.16
C LEU A 152 12.72 4.30 -3.48
N SER A 153 12.32 3.34 -2.66
CA SER A 153 13.23 2.41 -1.98
C SER A 153 13.76 1.30 -2.91
N ALA A 154 13.16 1.09 -4.07
CA ALA A 154 13.55 0.06 -5.04
C ALA A 154 14.76 0.44 -5.90
N VAL A 155 15.28 1.68 -5.80
CA VAL A 155 16.52 2.12 -6.48
C VAL A 155 17.70 1.20 -6.14
N SER A 156 17.76 0.74 -4.90
CA SER A 156 18.81 -0.16 -4.42
C SER A 156 18.21 -1.38 -3.74
N VAL A 157 18.69 -2.55 -4.16
CA VAL A 157 18.29 -3.82 -3.53
C VAL A 157 18.88 -3.93 -2.14
N ASN A 158 20.17 -3.65 -1.96
CA ASN A 158 20.88 -3.89 -0.70
C ASN A 158 21.27 -2.61 0.05
N ASP A 159 21.48 -1.50 -0.67
CA ASP A 159 21.89 -0.25 -0.05
C ASP A 159 20.72 0.49 0.59
N SER A 160 21.02 1.21 1.67
CA SER A 160 20.07 2.07 2.37
C SER A 160 19.60 3.23 1.48
N LEU A 161 18.33 3.61 1.62
CA LEU A 161 17.76 4.76 0.88
C LEU A 161 18.53 6.05 1.16
N LEU A 162 19.01 6.22 2.40
CA LEU A 162 19.79 7.40 2.80
C LEU A 162 21.18 7.46 2.14
N ARG A 163 21.73 6.33 1.69
CA ARG A 163 23.02 6.28 1.00
C ARG A 163 22.85 6.47 -0.50
N VAL A 164 21.80 5.89 -1.07
CA VAL A 164 21.51 5.96 -2.50
C VAL A 164 20.36 6.94 -2.69
N ALA A 165 20.72 8.21 -2.88
CA ALA A 165 19.74 9.27 -2.99
C ALA A 165 18.81 9.03 -4.20
N PRO A 166 17.48 9.03 -4.03
CA PRO A 166 16.53 8.68 -5.10
C PRO A 166 16.60 9.64 -6.30
N TRP A 167 17.12 10.85 -6.09
CA TRP A 167 17.30 11.87 -7.14
C TRP A 167 18.33 11.53 -8.20
N ARG A 168 19.12 10.47 -8.01
CA ARG A 168 20.07 9.99 -9.02
C ARG A 168 19.37 9.54 -10.30
N ASN A 169 18.16 8.99 -10.19
CA ASN A 169 17.33 8.63 -11.34
C ASN A 169 16.14 9.60 -11.44
N ARG A 170 16.28 10.63 -12.31
CA ARG A 170 15.20 11.61 -12.56
C ARG A 170 13.96 10.95 -13.17
N TRP A 171 14.13 9.90 -13.97
CA TRP A 171 13.03 9.15 -14.55
C TRP A 171 12.22 8.42 -13.47
N LEU A 172 12.88 7.87 -12.44
CA LEU A 172 12.17 7.27 -11.31
C LEU A 172 11.37 8.32 -10.53
N LEU A 173 11.93 9.50 -10.29
CA LEU A 173 11.19 10.57 -9.63
C LEU A 173 9.94 10.95 -10.42
N LEU A 174 10.03 11.05 -11.75
CA LEU A 174 8.87 11.28 -12.61
C LEU A 174 7.90 10.09 -12.60
N GLY A 175 8.43 8.87 -12.63
CA GLY A 175 7.67 7.63 -12.56
C GLY A 175 6.91 7.45 -11.25
N VAL A 176 7.37 8.06 -10.15
CA VAL A 176 6.68 8.06 -8.85
C VAL A 176 5.77 9.28 -8.70
N ALA A 177 6.27 10.48 -9.02
CA ALA A 177 5.50 11.71 -8.86
C ALA A 177 4.31 11.79 -9.83
N GLY A 178 4.48 11.36 -11.08
CA GLY A 178 3.44 11.39 -12.11
C GLY A 178 2.17 10.62 -11.71
N PRO A 179 2.27 9.33 -11.36
CA PRO A 179 1.10 8.56 -10.95
C PRO A 179 0.52 9.00 -9.62
N PHE A 180 1.34 9.49 -8.70
CA PHE A 180 0.83 10.08 -7.45
C PHE A 180 0.02 11.35 -7.71
N LEU A 181 0.51 12.24 -8.59
CA LEU A 181 -0.23 13.43 -9.01
C LEU A 181 -1.51 13.07 -9.76
N LEU A 182 -1.47 12.04 -10.60
CA LEU A 182 -2.66 11.51 -11.28
C LEU A 182 -3.67 10.97 -10.27
N HIS A 183 -3.24 10.21 -9.26
CA HIS A 183 -4.10 9.75 -8.18
C HIS A 183 -4.76 10.93 -7.44
N LEU A 184 -4.00 11.99 -7.13
CA LEU A 184 -4.55 13.21 -6.54
C LEU A 184 -5.56 13.92 -7.47
N ALA A 185 -5.28 13.99 -8.76
CA ALA A 185 -6.17 14.60 -9.75
C ALA A 185 -7.51 13.85 -9.84
N VAL A 186 -7.46 12.52 -9.75
CA VAL A 186 -8.65 11.66 -9.73
C VAL A 186 -9.43 11.84 -8.43
N LEU A 187 -8.73 11.87 -7.30
CA LEU A 187 -9.33 12.01 -5.97
C LEU A 187 -10.04 13.37 -5.79
N TYR A 188 -9.44 14.42 -6.33
CA TYR A 188 -9.98 15.77 -6.31
C TYR A 188 -10.74 16.15 -7.59
N SER A 189 -11.07 15.19 -8.46
CA SER A 189 -11.70 15.48 -9.75
C SER A 189 -13.03 16.22 -9.60
N SER A 190 -13.80 15.92 -8.54
CA SER A 190 -15.04 16.65 -8.22
C SER A 190 -14.80 18.11 -7.84
N SER A 191 -13.68 18.41 -7.19
CA SER A 191 -13.28 19.78 -6.86
C SER A 191 -12.67 20.50 -8.07
N LEU A 192 -12.11 19.75 -9.02
CA LEU A 192 -11.45 20.27 -10.22
C LEU A 192 -12.42 20.58 -11.37
N GLY A 193 -13.72 20.30 -11.21
CA GLY A 193 -14.75 20.52 -12.23
C GLY A 193 -15.07 19.30 -13.11
N PHE A 194 -14.47 18.13 -12.85
CA PHE A 194 -14.72 16.87 -13.56
C PHE A 194 -15.34 15.81 -12.63
N PRO A 195 -16.63 15.94 -12.27
CA PRO A 195 -17.27 15.08 -11.26
C PRO A 195 -17.51 13.64 -11.72
N GLY A 196 -17.42 13.35 -13.02
CA GLY A 196 -17.69 12.01 -13.57
C GLY A 196 -16.64 10.98 -13.18
N PHE A 197 -15.36 11.36 -13.17
CA PHE A 197 -14.26 10.40 -12.99
C PHE A 197 -14.20 9.86 -11.56
N GLY A 198 -14.14 10.71 -10.52
CA GLY A 198 -14.16 10.26 -9.13
C GLY A 198 -15.40 9.44 -8.76
N LYS A 199 -16.59 9.79 -9.30
CA LYS A 199 -17.82 9.01 -9.10
C LYS A 199 -17.77 7.62 -9.73
N ALA A 200 -17.13 7.48 -10.90
CA ALA A 200 -16.97 6.18 -11.56
C ALA A 200 -16.18 5.19 -10.70
N PHE A 201 -15.18 5.68 -9.96
CA PHE A 201 -14.41 4.88 -9.01
C PHE A 201 -15.03 4.82 -7.61
N GLY A 202 -16.12 5.54 -7.34
CA GLY A 202 -16.70 5.61 -5.99
C GLY A 202 -15.76 6.26 -4.96
N MET A 203 -14.94 7.22 -5.39
CA MET A 203 -14.00 7.95 -4.55
C MET A 203 -14.58 9.26 -4.03
N ILE A 204 -14.18 9.63 -2.81
CA ILE A 204 -14.55 10.90 -2.14
C ILE A 204 -13.26 11.70 -1.87
N PRO A 205 -13.27 13.03 -2.00
CA PRO A 205 -12.11 13.86 -1.66
C PRO A 205 -11.75 13.73 -0.16
N LEU A 206 -10.46 13.54 0.14
CA LEU A 206 -9.96 13.44 1.51
C LEU A 206 -9.80 14.82 2.14
N THR A 207 -10.13 14.90 3.42
CA THR A 207 -9.85 16.07 4.27
C THR A 207 -8.40 16.04 4.78
N LYS A 208 -7.96 17.14 5.42
CA LYS A 208 -6.61 17.21 6.03
C LYS A 208 -6.42 16.18 7.16
N GLU A 209 -7.47 15.82 7.88
CA GLU A 209 -7.41 14.81 8.95
C GLU A 209 -7.25 13.40 8.38
N ASP A 210 -7.95 13.11 7.29
CA ASP A 210 -7.84 11.86 6.56
C ASP A 210 -6.41 11.66 6.04
N TRP A 211 -5.82 12.72 5.48
CA TRP A 211 -4.41 12.69 5.03
C TRP A 211 -3.41 12.43 6.15
N LYS A 212 -3.63 12.96 7.35
CA LYS A 212 -2.79 12.61 8.51
C LYS A 212 -2.86 11.12 8.80
N THR A 213 -4.05 10.52 8.69
CA THR A 213 -4.23 9.08 8.90
C THR A 213 -3.56 8.26 7.80
N VAL A 214 -3.71 8.65 6.53
CA VAL A 214 -3.03 8.01 5.39
C VAL A 214 -1.51 8.02 5.58
N LEU A 215 -0.93 9.19 5.86
CA LEU A 215 0.52 9.35 6.04
C LEU A 215 1.04 8.60 7.26
N LEU A 216 0.25 8.54 8.34
CA LEU A 216 0.62 7.81 9.55
C LEU A 216 0.76 6.31 9.28
N TRP A 217 -0.12 5.72 8.46
CA TRP A 217 -0.07 4.30 8.13
C TRP A 217 0.88 3.96 6.99
N SER A 218 1.08 4.87 6.04
CA SER A 218 1.96 4.63 4.89
C SER A 218 3.44 4.85 5.23
N SER A 219 3.78 5.90 5.99
CA SER A 219 5.18 6.27 6.26
C SER A 219 6.06 5.18 6.89
N PRO A 220 5.58 4.29 7.80
CA PRO A 220 6.44 3.28 8.41
C PRO A 220 6.93 2.22 7.42
N ILE A 221 6.36 2.14 6.20
CA ILE A 221 6.86 1.24 5.14
C ILE A 221 8.34 1.47 4.84
N LEU A 222 8.81 2.72 4.90
CA LEU A 222 10.21 3.07 4.66
C LEU A 222 11.11 2.49 5.75
N LEU A 223 10.66 2.56 7.01
CA LEU A 223 11.38 1.99 8.15
C LEU A 223 11.42 0.46 8.05
N VAL A 224 10.30 -0.16 7.70
CA VAL A 224 10.21 -1.62 7.50
C VAL A 224 11.18 -2.07 6.40
N ASP A 225 11.18 -1.40 5.24
CA ASP A 225 12.10 -1.76 4.15
C ASP A 225 13.57 -1.54 4.52
N GLU A 226 13.89 -0.45 5.22
CA GLU A 226 15.26 -0.16 5.65
C GLU A 226 15.77 -1.16 6.70
N ILE A 227 14.91 -1.58 7.64
CA ILE A 227 15.22 -2.66 8.59
C ILE A 227 15.46 -3.97 7.84
N LEU A 228 14.61 -4.33 6.88
CA LEU A 228 14.77 -5.56 6.10
C LEU A 228 16.04 -5.51 5.23
N LYS A 229 16.38 -4.37 4.63
CA LYS A 229 17.67 -4.16 3.94
C LYS A 229 18.85 -4.35 4.90
N PHE A 230 18.77 -3.79 6.11
CA PHE A 230 19.81 -3.94 7.12
C PHE A 230 20.03 -5.40 7.54
N VAL A 231 18.95 -6.13 7.83
CA VAL A 231 19.03 -7.57 8.15
C VAL A 231 19.59 -8.35 6.95
N GLY A 232 19.16 -8.03 5.74
CA GLY A 232 19.66 -8.66 4.52
C GLY A 232 21.17 -8.53 4.33
N ARG A 233 21.73 -7.34 4.59
CA ARG A 233 23.18 -7.13 4.54
C ARG A 233 23.93 -8.01 5.54
N ARG A 234 23.39 -8.18 6.75
CA ARG A 234 23.98 -9.04 7.81
C ARG A 234 23.91 -10.53 7.46
N VAL A 235 22.81 -10.98 6.86
CA VAL A 235 22.65 -12.38 6.42
C VAL A 235 23.63 -12.68 5.29
N GLN A 236 23.70 -11.80 4.27
CA GLN A 236 24.62 -11.99 3.14
C GLN A 236 26.09 -11.92 3.56
N SER A 237 26.47 -11.03 4.50
CA SER A 237 27.85 -10.98 5.01
C SER A 237 28.24 -12.25 5.75
N LYS A 238 27.32 -12.84 6.54
CA LYS A 238 27.55 -14.11 7.23
C LYS A 238 27.72 -15.26 6.25
N GLN A 239 26.92 -15.29 5.19
CA GLN A 239 27.02 -16.32 4.16
C GLN A 239 28.35 -16.26 3.41
N LYS A 240 28.76 -15.06 2.97
CA LYS A 240 30.08 -14.84 2.36
C LYS A 240 31.24 -15.24 3.28
N ALA A 241 31.13 -14.96 4.59
CA ALA A 241 32.15 -15.34 5.56
C ALA A 241 32.20 -16.87 5.78
N ALA A 242 31.05 -17.55 5.76
CA ALA A 242 30.98 -19.00 5.86
C ALA A 242 31.57 -19.69 4.61
N ASP A 243 31.25 -19.19 3.42
CA ASP A 243 31.78 -19.73 2.16
C ASP A 243 33.30 -19.54 2.07
N ALA A 244 33.82 -18.40 2.54
CA ALA A 244 35.26 -18.12 2.59
C ALA A 244 36.03 -18.94 3.63
N ALA A 245 35.35 -19.53 4.62
CA ALA A 245 35.97 -20.41 5.61
C ALA A 245 36.08 -21.87 5.15
N ILE A 246 35.39 -22.23 4.06
CA ILE A 246 35.37 -23.58 3.49
C ILE A 246 36.39 -23.72 2.32
N GLN A 247 36.85 -22.60 1.76
CA GLN A 247 37.92 -22.54 0.75
C GLN A 247 39.30 -22.44 1.41
#